data_AF-A0A4R7D3M1-F1
#
_entry.id   AF-A0A4R7D3M1-F1
#
_cell.length_a   1.000
_cell.length_b   1.000
_cell.length_c   1.000
_cell.angle_alpha   90.00
_cell.angle_beta   90.00
_cell.angle_gamma   90.00
#
_symmetry.space_group_name_H-M   'P 1'
#
loop_
_entity.id
_entity.type
_entity.pdbx_description
1 polymer ?
#
loop_
_entity_poly.entity_id
_entity_poly.type
_entity_poly.pdbx_seq_one_letter_code
_entity_poly.pdbx_strand_id
1 'polypeptide(L)'
;MLGTSFNDKTQEALGIHFKRGTLYNQLLRFPKPKERYSYDWKNEHGKEVDELSPTVYEAIQYNVSCYLEAKDLPDFMAKRAALLAILSDPKGFILTSHTLGLSYKLRYIDSPSFNTLTPIWTGGKLYAEFTLTLENNYAPTINVFELADEESLIVTESGDQIYVEAYSQNF
;
A
#
# COMPACT_ATOMS: atom_id res chain seq x y z
N MET A 1 14.63 1.47 11.67
CA MET A 1 14.13 0.50 10.66
C MET A 1 13.16 1.27 9.80
N LEU A 2 13.40 1.43 8.49
CA LEU A 2 12.55 2.23 7.61
C LEU A 2 11.16 1.56 7.55
N GLY A 3 10.16 2.22 8.13
CA GLY A 3 8.84 1.66 8.38
C GLY A 3 7.88 1.82 7.19
N THR A 4 6.59 1.69 7.49
CA THR A 4 5.50 2.13 6.60
C THR A 4 4.70 3.18 7.34
N SER A 5 4.12 4.13 6.64
CA SER A 5 3.27 5.18 7.23
C SER A 5 1.95 5.33 6.48
N PHE A 6 0.92 5.71 7.23
CA PHE A 6 -0.42 6.01 6.74
C PHE A 6 -0.65 7.51 6.90
N ASN A 7 -0.71 8.23 5.78
CA ASN A 7 -0.52 9.67 5.72
C ASN A 7 0.80 10.03 6.42
N ASP A 8 0.74 10.63 7.61
CA ASP A 8 1.92 10.99 8.42
C ASP A 8 2.05 10.15 9.70
N LYS A 9 1.18 9.16 9.89
CA LYS A 9 1.20 8.28 11.08
C LYS A 9 2.01 7.03 10.79
N THR A 10 3.06 6.81 11.57
CA THR A 10 3.88 5.60 11.44
C THR A 10 3.09 4.34 11.81
N GLN A 11 3.48 3.21 11.24
CA GLN A 11 2.90 1.91 11.55
C GLN A 11 3.02 1.60 13.06
N GLU A 12 4.09 2.03 13.73
CA GLU A 12 4.30 1.84 15.17
C GLU A 12 3.29 2.65 16.00
N ALA A 13 3.00 3.89 15.59
CA ALA A 13 2.01 4.73 16.27
C ALA A 13 0.59 4.15 16.16
N LEU A 14 0.30 3.44 15.06
CA LEU A 14 -0.97 2.74 14.86
C LEU A 14 -0.97 1.31 15.42
N GLY A 15 0.19 0.79 15.85
CA GLY A 15 0.37 -0.61 16.24
C GLY A 15 0.16 -1.60 15.10
N ILE A 16 0.31 -1.17 13.85
CA ILE A 16 0.07 -1.99 12.66
C ILE A 16 1.39 -2.59 12.20
N HIS A 17 1.37 -3.87 11.85
CA HIS A 17 2.52 -4.55 11.27
C HIS A 17 2.08 -5.35 10.06
N PHE A 18 2.79 -5.22 8.94
CA PHE A 18 2.49 -6.01 7.76
C PHE A 18 3.06 -7.42 7.89
N LYS A 19 2.29 -8.43 7.50
CA LYS A 19 2.79 -9.80 7.41
C LYS A 19 3.91 -9.84 6.39
N ARG A 20 5.02 -10.50 6.75
CA ARG A 20 6.25 -10.49 5.96
C ARG A 20 5.99 -10.78 4.48
N GLY A 21 6.46 -9.89 3.61
CA GLY A 21 6.34 -10.01 2.15
C GLY A 21 4.96 -9.66 1.57
N THR A 22 3.89 -9.59 2.38
CA THR A 22 2.54 -9.37 1.85
C THR A 22 2.38 -8.00 1.21
N LEU A 23 2.87 -6.94 1.87
CA LEU A 23 2.79 -5.58 1.35
C LEU A 23 3.57 -5.45 0.03
N TYR A 24 4.86 -5.81 0.03
CA TYR A 24 5.72 -5.70 -1.15
C TYR A 24 5.21 -6.49 -2.35
N ASN A 25 4.80 -7.75 -2.14
CA ASN A 25 4.30 -8.60 -3.21
C ASN A 25 3.01 -8.05 -3.84
N GLN A 26 2.19 -7.34 -3.06
CA GLN A 26 0.98 -6.71 -3.57
C GLN A 26 1.30 -5.40 -4.29
N LEU A 27 2.12 -4.52 -3.69
CA LEU A 27 2.44 -3.20 -4.25
C LEU A 27 3.20 -3.27 -5.58
N LEU A 28 4.05 -4.29 -5.76
CA LEU A 28 4.83 -4.49 -6.99
C LEU A 28 4.12 -5.32 -8.06
N ARG A 29 2.84 -5.67 -7.85
CA ARG A 29 2.09 -6.49 -8.81
C ARG A 29 1.72 -5.67 -10.05
N PHE A 30 1.95 -6.25 -11.22
CA PHE A 30 1.51 -5.64 -12.48
C PHE A 30 -0.02 -5.49 -12.54
N PRO A 31 -0.51 -4.38 -13.11
CA PRO A 31 -1.93 -4.21 -13.34
C PRO A 31 -2.47 -5.20 -14.37
N LYS A 32 -3.73 -5.58 -14.21
CA LYS A 32 -4.43 -6.43 -15.18
C LYS A 32 -4.91 -5.56 -16.34
N PRO A 33 -4.61 -5.91 -17.62
CA PRO A 33 -5.21 -5.24 -18.77
C PRO A 33 -6.73 -5.39 -18.74
N LYS A 34 -7.46 -4.34 -19.13
CA LYS A 34 -8.89 -4.47 -19.42
C LYS A 34 -9.10 -5.37 -20.63
N GLU A 35 -10.25 -6.04 -20.64
CA GLU A 35 -10.63 -6.88 -21.77
C GLU A 35 -10.66 -6.05 -23.06
N ARG A 36 -9.89 -6.50 -24.05
CA ARG A 36 -9.91 -5.93 -25.41
C ARG A 36 -11.15 -6.40 -26.13
N TYR A 37 -11.62 -5.59 -27.07
CA TYR A 37 -12.59 -6.09 -28.04
C TYR A 37 -12.02 -7.31 -28.75
N SER A 38 -12.80 -8.40 -28.75
CA SER A 38 -12.46 -9.61 -29.47
C SER A 38 -13.70 -10.26 -30.03
N TYR A 39 -13.54 -10.96 -31.15
CA TYR A 39 -14.60 -11.73 -31.78
C TYR A 39 -14.09 -13.14 -32.11
N ASP A 40 -14.89 -14.13 -31.76
CA ASP A 40 -14.59 -15.56 -31.99
C ASP A 40 -15.47 -16.06 -33.15
N TRP A 41 -14.89 -16.09 -34.35
CA TRP A 41 -15.59 -16.51 -35.56
C TRP A 41 -15.70 -18.04 -35.59
N LYS A 42 -16.94 -18.55 -35.64
CA LYS A 42 -17.22 -20.01 -35.58
C LYS A 42 -16.48 -20.86 -36.61
N ASN A 43 -16.12 -20.27 -37.74
CA ASN A 43 -15.51 -20.92 -38.90
C ASN A 43 -14.01 -20.62 -39.04
N GLU A 44 -13.41 -19.88 -38.11
CA GLU A 44 -12.00 -19.55 -38.13
C GLU A 44 -11.26 -20.11 -36.92
N HIS A 45 -9.94 -20.19 -37.01
CA HIS A 45 -9.12 -20.62 -35.89
C HIS A 45 -8.67 -19.42 -35.08
N GLY A 46 -8.86 -19.51 -33.76
CA GLY A 46 -8.46 -18.45 -32.83
C GLY A 46 -9.52 -17.37 -32.67
N LYS A 47 -9.10 -16.19 -32.21
CA LYS A 47 -9.97 -15.04 -31.97
C LYS A 47 -9.39 -13.82 -32.66
N GLU A 48 -10.24 -13.05 -33.32
CA GLU A 48 -9.89 -11.70 -33.76
C GLU A 48 -9.84 -10.80 -32.53
N VAL A 49 -8.78 -9.99 -32.40
CA VAL A 49 -8.57 -9.08 -31.28
C VAL A 49 -8.22 -7.71 -31.82
N ASP A 50 -8.69 -6.64 -31.16
CA ASP A 50 -8.29 -5.28 -31.51
C ASP A 50 -6.79 -5.05 -31.30
N GLU A 51 -6.09 -4.76 -32.41
CA GLU A 51 -4.65 -4.48 -32.47
C GLU A 51 -4.33 -2.97 -32.52
N LEU A 52 -5.33 -2.10 -32.67
CA LEU A 52 -5.13 -0.66 -32.86
C LEU A 52 -5.20 0.12 -31.55
N SER A 53 -6.08 -0.27 -30.64
CA SER A 53 -6.27 0.48 -29.39
C SER A 53 -5.10 0.30 -28.40
N PRO A 54 -4.72 1.35 -27.66
CA PRO A 54 -3.72 1.24 -26.61
C PRO A 54 -4.20 0.33 -25.47
N THR A 55 -3.26 -0.39 -24.83
CA THR A 55 -3.59 -1.20 -23.65
C THR A 55 -3.97 -0.27 -22.50
N VAL A 56 -5.19 -0.41 -22.01
CA VAL A 56 -5.66 0.25 -20.79
C VAL A 56 -5.81 -0.78 -19.67
N TYR A 57 -5.55 -0.36 -18.43
CA TYR A 57 -5.50 -1.25 -17.28
C TYR A 57 -6.71 -1.11 -16.36
N GLU A 58 -7.03 -2.19 -15.64
CA GLU A 58 -7.97 -2.21 -14.53
C GLU A 58 -7.36 -1.55 -13.28
N ALA A 59 -8.19 -1.02 -12.40
CA ALA A 59 -7.74 -0.53 -11.10
C ALA A 59 -7.12 -1.69 -10.29
N ILE A 60 -6.01 -1.43 -9.61
CA ILE A 60 -5.30 -2.48 -8.87
C ILE A 60 -5.90 -2.60 -7.47
N GLN A 61 -6.31 -3.81 -7.09
CA GLN A 61 -6.75 -4.12 -5.74
C GLN A 61 -5.72 -4.97 -4.98
N TYR A 62 -5.16 -4.42 -3.91
CA TYR A 62 -4.20 -5.08 -3.04
C TYR A 62 -4.91 -5.78 -1.89
N ASN A 63 -4.52 -7.02 -1.61
CA ASN A 63 -4.98 -7.75 -0.43
C ASN A 63 -3.82 -7.90 0.54
N VAL A 64 -3.77 -7.03 1.54
CA VAL A 64 -2.63 -6.90 2.44
C VAL A 64 -2.98 -7.46 3.81
N SER A 65 -2.30 -8.54 4.22
CA SER A 65 -2.45 -9.09 5.57
C SER A 65 -1.58 -8.33 6.56
N CYS A 66 -2.20 -7.90 7.66
CA CYS A 66 -1.56 -7.14 8.71
C CYS A 66 -1.97 -7.64 10.11
N TYR A 67 -1.18 -7.24 11.09
CA TYR A 67 -1.39 -7.47 12.51
C TYR A 67 -1.62 -6.13 13.20
N LEU A 68 -2.56 -6.09 14.14
CA LEU A 68 -2.71 -5.01 15.11
C LEU A 68 -2.16 -5.48 16.46
N GLU A 69 -1.12 -4.82 16.96
CA GLU A 69 -0.55 -5.02 18.29
C GLU A 69 -1.11 -3.98 19.26
N ALA A 70 -1.65 -4.45 20.38
CA ALA A 70 -2.14 -3.62 21.46
C ALA A 70 -1.72 -4.15 22.84
N LYS A 71 -1.61 -3.25 23.82
CA LYS A 71 -1.27 -3.60 25.20
C LYS A 71 -2.44 -4.27 25.94
N ASP A 72 -3.63 -3.73 25.75
CA ASP A 72 -4.86 -4.15 26.42
C ASP A 72 -6.08 -3.85 25.51
N LEU A 73 -7.28 -4.22 25.96
CA LEU A 73 -8.50 -4.03 25.18
C LEU A 73 -8.82 -2.54 24.91
N PRO A 74 -8.69 -1.61 25.87
CA PRO A 74 -8.81 -0.18 25.59
C PRO A 74 -7.85 0.32 24.50
N ASP A 75 -6.56 -0.03 24.57
CA ASP A 75 -5.56 0.34 23.56
C ASP A 75 -5.92 -0.25 22.18
N PHE A 76 -6.39 -1.50 22.16
CA PHE A 76 -6.85 -2.16 20.94
C PHE A 76 -7.99 -1.39 20.27
N MET A 77 -9.01 -1.01 21.03
CA MET A 77 -10.15 -0.26 20.52
C MET A 77 -9.73 1.14 20.03
N ALA A 78 -8.83 1.81 20.75
CA ALA A 78 -8.32 3.11 20.36
C ALA A 78 -7.54 3.05 19.04
N LYS A 79 -6.60 2.11 18.90
CA LYS A 79 -5.82 1.94 17.65
C LYS A 79 -6.69 1.52 16.48
N ARG A 80 -7.65 0.62 16.70
CA ARG A 80 -8.62 0.21 15.68
C ARG A 80 -9.47 1.40 15.21
N ALA A 81 -9.94 2.24 16.13
CA ALA A 81 -10.70 3.45 15.79
C ALA A 81 -9.84 4.45 15.01
N ALA A 82 -8.57 4.64 15.42
CA ALA A 82 -7.63 5.51 14.71
C ALA A 82 -7.35 5.03 13.28
N LEU A 83 -7.11 3.73 13.09
CA LEU A 83 -6.96 3.15 11.75
C LEU A 83 -8.23 3.34 10.93
N LEU A 84 -9.40 3.00 11.49
CA LEU A 84 -10.67 3.14 10.79
C LEU A 84 -10.95 4.58 10.37
N ALA A 85 -10.59 5.57 11.19
CA ALA A 85 -10.72 6.98 10.84
C ALA A 85 -9.90 7.35 9.59
N ILE A 86 -8.70 6.80 9.43
CA ILE A 86 -7.86 6.98 8.23
C ILE A 86 -8.51 6.28 7.02
N LEU A 87 -8.92 5.01 7.21
CA LEU A 87 -9.49 4.20 6.13
C LEU A 87 -10.83 4.73 5.63
N SER A 88 -11.58 5.43 6.49
CA SER A 88 -12.91 5.95 6.18
C SER A 88 -12.89 7.29 5.43
N ASP A 89 -11.72 7.86 5.14
CA ASP A 89 -11.64 9.08 4.33
C ASP A 89 -12.10 8.80 2.88
N PRO A 90 -13.18 9.47 2.39
CA PRO A 90 -13.65 9.27 1.02
C PRO A 90 -12.63 9.67 -0.04
N LYS A 91 -11.69 10.56 0.28
CA LYS A 91 -10.59 10.94 -0.61
C LYS A 91 -9.49 9.90 -0.68
N GLY A 92 -9.57 8.85 0.14
CA GLY A 92 -8.52 7.85 0.32
C GLY A 92 -7.43 8.36 1.26
N PHE A 93 -6.39 7.56 1.42
CA PHE A 93 -5.24 7.85 2.26
C PHE A 93 -3.94 7.53 1.49
N ILE A 94 -2.82 8.06 1.97
CA ILE A 94 -1.50 7.78 1.42
C ILE A 94 -0.87 6.66 2.23
N LEU A 95 -0.43 5.60 1.57
CA LEU A 95 0.40 4.56 2.15
C LEU A 95 1.82 4.73 1.63
N THR A 96 2.74 5.10 2.51
CA THR A 96 4.15 5.29 2.15
C THR A 96 4.97 4.10 2.62
N SER A 97 5.58 3.39 1.68
CA SER A 97 6.57 2.35 1.99
C SER A 97 7.96 2.98 1.95
N HIS A 98 8.55 3.27 3.11
CA HIS A 98 9.90 3.84 3.17
C HIS A 98 10.97 2.85 2.71
N THR A 99 10.66 1.55 2.68
CA THR A 99 11.56 0.54 2.09
C THR A 99 11.55 0.56 0.56
N LEU A 100 10.41 0.87 -0.07
CA LEU A 100 10.32 1.03 -1.53
C LEU A 100 10.61 2.47 -1.99
N GLY A 101 10.56 3.46 -1.10
CA GLY A 101 10.61 4.88 -1.46
C GLY A 101 9.37 5.36 -2.23
N LEU A 102 8.26 4.63 -2.13
CA LEU A 102 7.04 4.87 -2.92
C LEU A 102 5.84 5.17 -2.02
N SER A 103 5.03 6.15 -2.45
CA SER A 103 3.78 6.51 -1.82
C SER A 103 2.60 6.26 -2.73
N TYR A 104 1.66 5.47 -2.21
CA TYR A 104 0.48 5.03 -2.94
C TYR A 104 -0.74 5.72 -2.37
N LYS A 105 -1.51 6.39 -3.23
CA LYS A 105 -2.83 6.89 -2.84
C LYS A 105 -3.85 5.78 -2.99
N LEU A 106 -4.45 5.36 -1.87
CA LEU A 106 -5.28 4.17 -1.78
C LEU A 106 -6.65 4.48 -1.20
N ARG A 107 -7.63 3.66 -1.55
CA ARG A 107 -8.96 3.63 -0.94
C ARG A 107 -9.18 2.29 -0.24
N TYR A 108 -9.79 2.32 0.94
CA TYR A 108 -10.23 1.11 1.60
C TYR A 108 -11.52 0.58 0.97
N ILE A 109 -11.55 -0.74 0.70
CA ILE A 109 -12.73 -1.42 0.13
C ILE A 109 -13.41 -2.28 1.19
N ASP A 110 -12.65 -3.22 1.79
CA ASP A 110 -13.17 -4.16 2.78
C ASP A 110 -12.04 -4.79 3.61
N SER A 111 -12.41 -5.51 4.67
CA SER A 111 -11.53 -6.32 5.51
C SER A 111 -12.14 -7.72 5.70
N PRO A 112 -11.96 -8.64 4.74
CA PRO A 112 -12.72 -9.90 4.69
C PRO A 112 -12.35 -10.91 5.79
N SER A 113 -11.24 -10.70 6.50
CA SER A 113 -10.80 -11.58 7.59
C SER A 113 -10.45 -10.77 8.83
N PHE A 114 -10.79 -11.32 10.00
CA PHE A 114 -10.39 -10.79 11.29
C PHE A 114 -10.28 -11.94 12.30
N ASN A 115 -9.06 -12.20 12.76
CA ASN A 115 -8.71 -13.25 13.70
C ASN A 115 -8.02 -12.63 14.91
N THR A 116 -8.62 -12.74 16.09
CA THR A 116 -7.95 -12.35 17.32
C THR A 116 -6.93 -13.43 17.69
N LEU A 117 -5.66 -13.05 17.71
CA LEU A 117 -4.55 -13.89 18.18
C LEU A 117 -4.35 -13.56 19.66
N THR A 118 -4.90 -14.38 20.55
CA THR A 118 -4.69 -14.21 22.00
C THR A 118 -3.45 -15.02 22.44
N PRO A 119 -2.30 -14.40 22.76
CA PRO A 119 -1.22 -15.14 23.38
C PRO A 119 -1.54 -15.39 24.85
N ILE A 120 -1.72 -16.64 25.24
CA ILE A 120 -1.77 -17.05 26.66
C ILE A 120 -0.33 -17.12 27.24
N TRP A 121 0.72 -17.05 26.40
CA TRP A 121 2.08 -17.45 26.80
C TRP A 121 3.23 -16.46 26.55
N THR A 122 2.98 -15.25 26.05
CA THR A 122 4.06 -14.25 25.86
C THR A 122 3.57 -12.83 26.05
N GLY A 123 3.89 -12.24 27.21
CA GLY A 123 3.93 -10.79 27.41
C GLY A 123 2.59 -10.04 27.57
N GLY A 124 1.44 -10.74 27.60
CA GLY A 124 0.14 -10.14 27.93
C GLY A 124 -0.40 -9.12 26.92
N LYS A 125 0.14 -9.08 25.71
CA LYS A 125 -0.31 -8.19 24.63
C LYS A 125 -1.41 -8.85 23.80
N LEU A 126 -2.28 -8.04 23.21
CA LEU A 126 -3.29 -8.47 22.26
C LEU A 126 -2.78 -8.32 20.83
N TYR A 127 -2.96 -9.37 20.03
CA TYR A 127 -2.70 -9.34 18.61
C TYR A 127 -3.99 -9.65 17.85
N ALA A 128 -4.22 -8.99 16.72
CA ALA A 128 -5.27 -9.38 15.79
C ALA A 128 -4.70 -9.41 14.37
N GLU A 129 -4.91 -10.51 13.64
CA GLU A 129 -4.60 -10.63 12.22
C GLU A 129 -5.85 -10.28 11.41
N PHE A 130 -5.69 -9.45 10.38
CA PHE A 130 -6.76 -9.12 9.46
C PHE A 130 -6.17 -8.83 8.07
N THR A 131 -7.01 -8.86 7.06
CA THR A 131 -6.61 -8.51 5.70
C THR A 131 -7.31 -7.24 5.29
N LEU A 132 -6.57 -6.27 4.77
CA LEU A 132 -7.10 -5.06 4.18
C LEU A 132 -7.15 -5.20 2.66
N THR A 133 -8.32 -5.01 2.08
CA THR A 133 -8.50 -4.86 0.65
C THR A 133 -8.44 -3.37 0.31
N LEU A 134 -7.39 -3.00 -0.43
CA LEU A 134 -7.09 -1.60 -0.79
C LEU A 134 -7.13 -1.44 -2.31
N GLU A 135 -7.79 -0.41 -2.80
CA GLU A 135 -7.85 -0.10 -4.24
C GLU A 135 -6.96 1.10 -4.56
N ASN A 136 -6.15 0.96 -5.61
CA ASN A 136 -5.48 2.07 -6.28
C ASN A 136 -6.20 2.37 -7.59
N ASN A 137 -7.06 3.39 -7.54
CA ASN A 137 -7.80 3.94 -8.67
C ASN A 137 -7.50 5.45 -8.83
N TYR A 138 -6.31 5.87 -8.35
CA TYR A 138 -5.88 7.25 -8.36
C TYR A 138 -4.75 7.45 -9.39
N ALA A 139 -4.51 8.71 -9.77
CA ALA A 139 -3.40 9.13 -10.62
C ALA A 139 -2.03 8.65 -10.04
N PRO A 140 -0.97 8.55 -10.86
CA PRO A 140 0.20 7.69 -10.61
C PRO A 140 0.89 7.89 -9.25
N THR A 141 1.52 6.80 -8.79
CA THR A 141 2.29 6.69 -7.55
C THR A 141 3.27 7.86 -7.41
N ILE A 142 3.23 8.54 -6.28
CA ILE A 142 4.10 9.68 -6.02
C ILE A 142 5.39 9.16 -5.41
N ASN A 143 6.52 9.54 -5.98
CA ASN A 143 7.81 9.35 -5.32
C ASN A 143 7.91 10.32 -4.16
N VAL A 144 8.17 9.81 -2.96
CA VAL A 144 8.50 10.64 -1.81
C VAL A 144 10.00 10.51 -1.60
N PHE A 145 10.70 11.60 -1.87
CA PHE A 145 12.09 11.78 -1.47
C PHE A 145 12.09 12.42 -0.09
N GLU A 146 12.46 11.64 0.91
CA GLU A 146 12.71 12.16 2.25
C GLU A 146 14.21 12.33 2.42
N LEU A 147 14.67 13.58 2.46
CA LEU A 147 16.03 13.91 2.85
C LEU A 147 16.03 14.09 4.36
N ALA A 148 16.53 13.10 5.09
CA ALA A 148 16.64 13.13 6.54
C ALA A 148 18.12 13.23 6.95
N ASP A 149 18.45 14.27 7.71
CA ASP A 149 19.72 14.44 8.42
C ASP A 149 19.43 14.58 9.92
N GLU A 150 20.23 13.94 10.78
CA GLU A 150 20.08 14.00 12.25
C GLU A 150 20.36 15.41 12.80
N GLU A 151 21.15 16.22 12.10
CA GLU A 151 21.62 17.56 12.51
C GLU A 151 20.96 18.70 11.69
N SER A 152 19.96 18.40 10.86
CA SER A 152 19.20 19.38 10.05
C SER A 152 20.01 20.17 8.99
N LEU A 153 21.16 19.67 8.54
CA LEU A 153 22.02 20.37 7.59
C LEU A 153 22.36 19.50 6.37
N ILE A 154 21.60 19.67 5.29
CA ILE A 154 21.95 19.13 3.98
C ILE A 154 22.80 20.19 3.27
N VAL A 155 24.12 20.00 3.25
CA VAL A 155 25.06 20.90 2.57
C VAL A 155 25.83 20.13 1.52
N THR A 156 25.90 20.69 0.32
CA THR A 156 26.85 20.28 -0.71
C THR A 156 28.12 21.09 -0.51
N GLU A 157 29.26 20.46 -0.28
CA GLU A 157 30.53 21.19 -0.36
C GLU A 157 30.72 21.70 -1.79
N SER A 158 31.06 22.98 -1.96
CA SER A 158 31.60 23.52 -3.21
C SER A 158 30.72 23.45 -4.47
N GLY A 159 29.43 23.81 -4.39
CA GLY A 159 28.62 24.07 -5.59
C GLY A 159 28.23 22.82 -6.39
N ASP A 160 28.40 21.64 -5.81
CA ASP A 160 27.99 20.37 -6.39
C ASP A 160 26.46 20.22 -6.40
N GLN A 161 25.92 19.67 -7.49
CA GLN A 161 24.49 19.41 -7.65
C GLN A 161 24.11 18.07 -7.01
N ILE A 162 23.02 18.03 -6.25
CA ILE A 162 22.39 16.78 -5.82
C ILE A 162 21.52 16.27 -6.97
N TYR A 163 21.91 15.15 -7.58
CA TYR A 163 21.09 14.44 -8.54
C TYR A 163 20.16 13.47 -7.80
N VAL A 164 18.85 13.70 -7.93
CA VAL A 164 17.82 12.81 -7.38
C VAL A 164 17.19 12.05 -8.54
N GLU A 165 17.38 10.73 -8.57
CA GLU A 165 16.73 9.88 -9.56
C GLU A 165 15.30 9.56 -9.12
N ALA A 166 14.33 10.17 -9.80
CA ALA A 166 12.91 9.88 -9.64
C ALA A 166 12.50 8.62 -10.42
N TYR A 167 12.23 7.51 -9.72
CA TYR A 167 11.66 6.30 -10.31
C TYR A 167 10.14 6.40 -10.38
N SER A 168 9.56 6.96 -11.44
CA SER A 168 8.10 6.94 -11.59
C SER A 168 7.62 5.58 -12.11
N GLN A 169 6.68 4.96 -11.40
CA GLN A 169 5.84 3.92 -11.98
C GLN A 169 4.56 4.58 -12.50
N ASN A 170 4.53 4.79 -13.81
CA ASN A 170 3.30 5.16 -14.52
C ASN A 170 2.48 3.88 -14.73
N PHE A 171 1.22 3.89 -14.31
CA PHE A 171 0.23 2.85 -14.62
C PHE A 171 -0.98 3.47 -15.32
#